data_AF-A0A2T7U820-F1
#
_entry.id   AF-A0A2T7U820-F1
#
_cell.length_a   1.000
_cell.length_b   1.000
_cell.length_c   1.000
_cell.angle_alpha   90.00
_cell.angle_beta   90.00
_cell.angle_gamma   90.00
#
_symmetry.space_group_name_H-M   'P 1'
#
loop_
_entity.id
_entity.type
_entity.pdbx_description
1 polymer ?
#
loop_
_entity_poly.entity_id
_entity_poly.type
_entity_poly.pdbx_seq_one_letter_code
_entity_poly.pdbx_strand_id
1 'polypeptide(L)' 'MKALGPDPLQDALELKAHVRGLKALLELQRWQIEVLNERLYASASGGTAARRLLALKQSEAGASRLRKGTGS' A
#
# COMPACT_ATOMS: atom_id res chain seq x y z
N MET A 1 28.04 -11.95 38.89
CA MET A 1 27.21 -12.70 37.92
C MET A 1 26.56 -11.66 37.02
N LYS A 2 26.96 -11.55 35.74
CA LYS A 2 26.30 -10.63 34.80
C LYS A 2 24.92 -11.18 34.50
N ALA A 3 23.89 -10.37 34.69
CA ALA A 3 22.53 -10.72 34.26
C ALA A 3 22.54 -10.87 32.73
N LEU A 4 22.48 -12.12 32.25
CA LEU A 4 22.22 -12.47 30.85
C LEU A 4 20.72 -12.35 30.59
N GLY A 5 20.17 -11.16 30.80
CA GLY A 5 18.79 -10.81 30.49
C GLY A 5 18.74 -9.78 29.35
N PRO A 6 17.62 -9.68 28.62
CA PRO A 6 17.44 -8.64 27.60
C PRO A 6 17.75 -7.27 28.21
N ASP A 7 18.58 -6.49 27.52
CA ASP A 7 18.93 -5.12 27.91
C ASP A 7 17.82 -4.19 27.41
N PRO A 8 16.91 -3.72 28.29
CA PRO A 8 15.74 -2.97 27.86
C PRO A 8 16.12 -1.65 27.18
N LEU A 9 17.30 -1.11 27.48
CA LEU A 9 17.79 0.10 26.83
C LEU A 9 18.19 -0.18 25.38
N GLN A 10 18.91 -1.27 25.14
CA GLN A 10 19.28 -1.70 23.79
C GLN A 10 18.03 -2.02 22.96
N ASP A 11 17.08 -2.76 23.53
CA ASP A 11 15.81 -3.10 22.85
C ASP A 11 15.01 -1.84 22.49
N ALA A 12 14.96 -0.84 23.38
CA ALA A 12 14.29 0.43 23.12
C ALA A 12 14.97 1.24 22.00
N LEU A 13 16.31 1.21 21.93
CA LEU A 13 17.07 1.87 20.87
C LEU A 13 16.83 1.21 19.50
N GLU A 14 16.83 -0.12 19.46
CA GLU A 14 16.53 -0.89 18.26
C GLU A 14 15.09 -0.68 17.79
N LEU A 15 14.13 -0.68 18.70
CA LEU A 15 12.74 -0.37 18.37
C LEU A 15 12.58 1.04 17.80
N LYS A 16 13.26 2.03 18.38
CA LYS A 16 13.27 3.40 17.86
C LYS A 16 13.83 3.47 16.44
N ALA A 17 14.90 2.74 16.15
CA ALA A 17 15.47 2.66 14.81
C ALA A 17 14.50 2.02 13.81
N HIS A 18 13.87 0.89 14.19
CA HIS A 18 12.85 0.23 13.37
C HIS A 18 11.66 1.13 13.07
N VAL A 19 11.12 1.80 14.10
CA VAL A 19 10.00 2.76 13.92
C VAL A 19 10.38 3.89 12.96
N ARG A 20 11.62 4.40 13.06
CA ARG A 20 12.11 5.42 12.12
C ARG A 20 12.17 4.89 10.68
N GLY A 21 12.66 3.67 10.50
CA GLY A 21 12.69 3.00 9.19
C GLY A 21 11.29 2.82 8.60
N LEU A 22 10.34 2.34 9.40
CA LEU A 22 8.96 2.15 8.97
C LEU A 22 8.29 3.48 8.59
N LYS A 23 8.53 4.56 9.34
CA LYS A 23 8.04 5.89 8.99
C LYS A 23 8.59 6.37 7.63
N ALA A 24 9.89 6.16 7.38
CA ALA A 24 10.48 6.53 6.10
C ALA A 24 9.89 5.73 4.92
N LEU A 25 9.62 4.44 5.11
CA LEU A 25 8.96 3.60 4.11
C LEU A 25 7.53 4.06 3.83
N LEU A 26 6.77 4.43 4.87
CA LEU A 26 5.42 4.96 4.70
C LEU A 26 5.41 6.28 3.91
N GLU A 27 6.33 7.20 4.20
CA GLU A 27 6.44 8.44 3.44
C GLU A 27 6.80 8.19 1.97
N LEU A 28 7.72 7.26 1.70
CA LEU A 28 8.06 6.87 0.33
C LEU A 28 6.84 6.28 -0.41
N GLN A 29 6.11 5.38 0.23
CA GLN A 29 4.91 4.77 -0.34
C GLN A 29 3.82 5.81 -0.59
N ARG A 30 3.64 6.75 0.34
CA ARG A 30 2.70 7.86 0.18
C ARG A 30 3.06 8.70 -1.04
N TRP A 31 4.32 9.09 -1.19
CA TRP A 31 4.78 9.84 -2.36
C TRP A 31 4.55 9.07 -3.67
N GLN A 32 4.83 7.76 -3.69
CA GLN A 32 4.56 6.92 -4.86
C GLN A 32 3.08 6.91 -5.23
N ILE A 33 2.18 6.83 -4.24
CA ILE A 33 0.73 6.88 -4.45
C ILE A 33 0.33 8.25 -5.01
N GLU A 34 0.86 9.34 -4.47
CA GLU A 34 0.59 10.70 -4.95
C GLU A 34 0.99 10.85 -6.43
N VAL A 35 2.22 10.44 -6.80
CA VAL A 35 2.67 10.47 -8.21
C VAL A 35 1.80 9.60 -9.12
N LEU A 36 1.41 8.40 -8.66
CA LEU A 36 0.53 7.53 -9.44
C LEU A 36 -0.86 8.14 -9.63
N ASN A 37 -1.40 8.77 -8.60
CA ASN A 37 -2.68 9.48 -8.68
C ASN A 37 -2.61 10.67 -9.64
N GLU A 38 -1.54 11.47 -9.59
CA GLU A 38 -1.33 12.56 -10.55
C GLU A 38 -1.34 12.05 -11.99
N ARG A 39 -0.61 10.97 -12.26
CA ARG A 39 -0.59 10.34 -13.59
C ARG A 39 -1.94 9.77 -14.00
N LEU A 40 -2.65 9.14 -13.06
CA LEU A 40 -3.96 8.55 -13.31
C LEU A 40 -5.02 9.60 -13.62
N TYR A 41 -4.98 10.75 -12.93
CA TYR A 41 -5.96 11.82 -13.06
C TYR A 41 -5.54 12.97 -13.98
N ALA A 42 -4.32 12.95 -14.52
CA ALA A 42 -3.91 13.84 -15.58
C ALA A 42 -4.91 13.82 -16.75
N SER A 43 -5.17 14.99 -17.32
CA SER A 43 -6.02 15.17 -18.51
C SER A 43 -5.38 14.64 -19.81
N ALA A 44 -4.17 14.09 -19.72
CA ALA A 44 -3.50 13.42 -20.82
C ALA A 44 -4.23 12.14 -21.26
N SER A 45 -4.01 11.74 -22.51
CA SER A 45 -4.59 10.51 -23.09
C SER A 45 -4.28 9.27 -22.25
N GLY A 46 -3.07 9.18 -21.69
CA GLY A 46 -2.65 8.10 -20.80
C GLY A 46 -3.49 7.99 -19.52
N GLY A 47 -3.80 9.09 -18.85
CA GLY A 47 -4.65 9.09 -17.65
C GLY A 47 -6.07 8.65 -17.95
N THR A 48 -6.63 9.11 -19.07
CA THR A 48 -7.98 8.69 -19.52
C THR A 48 -8.04 7.19 -19.84
N ALA A 49 -7.05 6.65 -20.54
CA ALA A 49 -6.97 5.22 -20.84
C ALA A 49 -6.83 4.38 -19.56
N ALA A 50 -5.98 4.81 -18.62
CA ALA A 50 -5.78 4.13 -17.34
C ALA A 50 -7.06 4.10 -16.49
N ARG A 51 -7.82 5.20 -16.42
CA ARG A 51 -9.12 5.24 -15.72
C ARG A 51 -10.15 4.33 -16.35
N ARG A 52 -10.21 4.27 -17.69
CA ARG A 52 -11.10 3.34 -18.41
C ARG A 52 -10.75 1.88 -18.12
N LEU A 53 -9.46 1.53 -18.15
CA LEU A 53 -8.98 0.19 -17.83
C LEU A 53 -9.31 -0.21 -16.38
N LEU A 54 -9.14 0.71 -15.42
CA LEU A 54 -9.54 0.48 -14.03
C LEU A 54 -11.03 0.24 -13.88
N ALA A 55 -11.87 1.02 -14.57
CA ALA A 55 -13.31 0.83 -14.56
C ALA A 55 -13.71 -0.55 -15.11
N LEU A 56 -13.13 -0.97 -16.23
CA LEU A 56 -13.36 -2.30 -16.81
C LEU A 56 -13.02 -3.42 -15.81
N LYS A 57 -11.85 -3.35 -15.17
CA LYS A 57 -11.43 -4.35 -14.17
C LYS A 57 -12.39 -4.41 -12.97
N GLN A 58 -12.91 -3.27 -12.52
CA GLN A 58 -13.88 -3.21 -11.42
C GLN A 58 -15.22 -3.85 -11.82
N SER A 59 -15.69 -3.60 -13.04
CA SER A 59 -16.89 -4.24 -13.59
C SER A 59 -16.72 -5.76 -13.73
N GLU A 60 -15.57 -6.23 -14.20
CA GLU A 60 -15.25 -7.67 -14.27
C GLU A 60 -15.22 -8.33 -12.89
N ALA A 61 -14.63 -7.67 -11.90
CA ALA A 61 -14.62 -8.16 -10.52
C ALA A 61 -16.03 -8.23 -9.92
N GLY A 62 -16.90 -7.26 -10.21
CA GLY A 62 -18.32 -7.29 -9.82
C GLY A 62 -19.09 -8.43 -10.49
N ALA A 63 -18.90 -8.61 -11.79
CA ALA A 63 -19.53 -9.69 -12.55
C ALA A 63 -19.08 -11.08 -12.08
N SER A 64 -17.79 -11.25 -11.75
CA SER A 64 -17.27 -12.50 -11.21
C SER A 64 -17.81 -12.82 -9.82
N ARG A 65 -18.07 -11.80 -8.98
CA ARG A 65 -18.71 -12.01 -7.67
C ARG A 65 -20.17 -12.40 -7.80
N LEU A 66 -20.92 -11.79 -8.72
CA LEU A 66 -22.32 -12.14 -8.98
C LEU A 66 -22.47 -13.60 -9.44
N ARG A 67 -21.61 -14.06 -10.35
CA ARG A 67 -21.63 -15.45 -10.86
C ARG A 67 -21.33 -16.50 -9.80
N LYS A 68 -20.61 -16.14 -8.73
CA LYS A 68 -20.27 -17.06 -7.63
C LYS A 68 -21.39 -17.18 -6.58
N GLY A 69 -22.34 -16.24 -6.55
CA GLY A 69 -23.45 -16.22 -5.60
C GLY A 69 -24.75 -16.88 -6.09
N THR A 70 -24.87 -17.17 -7.38
CA THR A 70 -26.09 -17.78 -7.99
C THR A 70 -25.97 -19.28 -8.24
N GLY A 71 -24.95 -19.93 -7.67
CA GLY A 71 -24.77 -21.39 -7.71
C GLY A 71 -24.90 -21.98 -6.31
N SER A 72 -26.11 -21.93 -5.74
CA SER A 72 -26.51 -22.74 -4.58
C SER A 72 -27.90 -23.29 -4.78
#